data_AF-A0A2E4DAH1-F1
#
_entry.id   AF-A0A2E4DAH1-F1
#
_cell.length_a   1.000
_cell.length_b   1.000
_cell.length_c   1.000
_cell.angle_alpha   90.00
_cell.angle_beta   90.00
_cell.angle_gamma   90.00
#
_symmetry.space_group_name_H-M   'P 1'
#
loop_
_entity.id
_entity.type
_entity.pdbx_description
1 polymer ?
#
loop_
_entity_poly.entity_id
_entity_poly.type
_entity_poly.pdbx_seq_one_letter_code
_entity_poly.pdbx_strand_id
1 'polypeptide(L)'
;MFISAAFAQSIPTPSDDGLRRSERRDFQRQEKILKKLGYRFGDGERNYEISNRFRNQSICEDLTISAGFLGLEKRPIYYYDYAIANSLDHMRNLPRPCQLRILNGYQDFKGRKQNDADDDCENKNCELIESARQRYIDNVDTMREIIGEEAPSLIEDELNGIGCVEPTIENPTTSSAGNLTSLAVSATQLEACADLEEGETRVTAPTDRLKDYVEQKYAITNLGDNTYSVDLVIDFKGNTPNATQAMYARADRCLEEFNQVARDGQGRKLKINIHSVSESSNLPSDKRPPTVEIQVSPGDFRQSSRHYKEEIECSTMVHEMMHLMGLHDEYHETNIGQFVNQSTGHVVPYYVPGQSGKSAAFANLEQNPNPSYQLQRAYQCRSVPQRDSLMKQHSPIYNAAVPQSYGCDCSSVANSTSKENCRQLMAYPQEARQKYLQLSASLSDTFDSYRANCTVSNFSQRVTIQSPNSFLTEKKINNFQKLNQQTIRFTNMSMSSSDFGGLLKSSHQVDCTCSPTDTNCMEMISKLENYSQQNTFPTNKCPLMAKKTEPQNLSRPDYATFTSVVDPSVNLLQTAHMEMLIHPRCESRAPKYLRCLDQAYSAVGESCMPKPAYCSDDSWLDI
;
A
#
# COMPACT_ATOMS: atom_id res chain seq x y z
N MET A 1 -21.38 -74.70 -35.88
CA MET A 1 -22.45 -74.65 -36.90
C MET A 1 -23.19 -73.33 -36.71
N PHE A 2 -23.17 -72.51 -37.77
CA PHE A 2 -24.07 -71.42 -38.21
C PHE A 2 -24.90 -70.64 -37.16
N ILE A 3 -24.72 -69.33 -36.98
CA ILE A 3 -25.04 -68.15 -37.84
C ILE A 3 -26.54 -67.77 -37.88
N SER A 4 -26.78 -66.47 -37.61
CA SER A 4 -27.88 -65.54 -37.98
C SER A 4 -28.70 -65.03 -36.79
N ALA A 5 -28.52 -63.80 -36.30
CA ALA A 5 -28.64 -62.45 -36.89
C ALA A 5 -30.08 -61.92 -36.98
N ALA A 6 -30.37 -60.87 -36.20
CA ALA A 6 -31.30 -59.80 -36.57
C ALA A 6 -30.86 -58.49 -35.90
N PHE A 7 -30.61 -57.50 -36.74
CA PHE A 7 -30.22 -56.12 -36.44
C PHE A 7 -31.40 -55.34 -35.80
N ALA A 8 -31.11 -54.55 -34.78
CA ALA A 8 -31.85 -53.32 -34.48
C ALA A 8 -30.82 -52.23 -34.12
N GLN A 9 -30.67 -51.26 -35.01
CA GLN A 9 -29.85 -50.07 -34.79
C GLN A 9 -30.54 -49.18 -33.76
N SER A 10 -29.90 -48.98 -32.60
CA SER A 10 -30.26 -47.90 -31.69
C SER A 10 -29.57 -46.60 -32.14
N ILE A 11 -30.37 -45.57 -32.37
CA ILE A 11 -29.96 -44.19 -32.61
C ILE A 11 -29.16 -43.70 -31.39
N PRO A 12 -27.98 -43.08 -31.54
CA PRO A 12 -27.30 -42.46 -30.41
C PRO A 12 -28.05 -41.19 -29.99
N THR A 13 -28.46 -41.14 -28.73
CA THR A 13 -28.90 -39.90 -28.06
C THR A 13 -27.72 -38.91 -28.02
N PRO A 14 -27.92 -37.62 -28.31
CA PRO A 14 -26.86 -36.62 -28.18
C PRO A 14 -26.41 -36.50 -26.73
N SER A 15 -25.10 -36.61 -26.51
CA SER A 15 -24.44 -36.46 -25.22
C SER A 15 -24.45 -35.00 -24.74
N ASP A 16 -24.69 -34.84 -23.44
CA ASP A 16 -24.74 -33.62 -22.63
C ASP A 16 -23.36 -32.96 -22.40
N ASP A 17 -22.45 -33.06 -23.38
CA ASP A 17 -21.04 -32.65 -23.30
C ASP A 17 -20.76 -31.50 -24.29
N GLY A 18 -21.10 -30.29 -23.89
CA GLY A 18 -20.86 -29.07 -24.68
C GLY A 18 -20.11 -27.95 -23.96
N LEU A 19 -19.84 -28.06 -22.65
CA LEU A 19 -19.17 -27.00 -21.88
C LEU A 19 -17.76 -27.44 -21.47
N ARG A 20 -16.75 -26.64 -21.81
CA ARG A 20 -15.38 -26.83 -21.32
C ARG A 20 -15.39 -26.76 -19.79
N ARG A 21 -14.52 -27.53 -19.12
CA ARG A 21 -14.39 -27.54 -17.63
C ARG A 21 -14.19 -26.16 -17.00
N SER A 22 -13.70 -25.17 -17.75
CA SER A 22 -13.62 -23.76 -17.33
C SER A 22 -15.00 -23.10 -17.29
N GLU A 23 -15.78 -23.24 -18.36
CA GLU A 23 -17.12 -22.64 -18.50
C GLU A 23 -18.12 -23.22 -17.49
N ARG A 24 -17.99 -24.52 -17.17
CA ARG A 24 -18.80 -25.16 -16.12
C ARG A 24 -18.48 -24.62 -14.72
N ARG A 25 -17.21 -24.25 -14.47
CA ARG A 25 -16.78 -23.66 -13.18
C ARG A 25 -17.21 -22.20 -13.05
N ASP A 26 -17.12 -21.43 -14.12
CA ASP A 26 -17.60 -20.04 -14.15
C ASP A 26 -19.12 -19.99 -13.99
N PHE A 27 -19.86 -20.91 -14.63
CA PHE A 27 -21.30 -21.04 -14.45
C PHE A 27 -21.68 -21.40 -13.00
N GLN A 28 -21.00 -22.39 -12.40
CA GLN A 28 -21.24 -22.76 -11.00
C GLN A 28 -20.87 -21.63 -10.02
N ARG A 29 -19.83 -20.84 -10.33
CA ARG A 29 -19.42 -19.66 -9.55
C ARG A 29 -20.49 -18.57 -9.60
N GLN A 30 -21.00 -18.24 -10.80
CA GLN A 30 -22.07 -17.26 -10.98
C GLN A 30 -23.39 -17.71 -10.36
N GLU A 31 -23.75 -18.99 -10.49
CA GLU A 31 -24.94 -19.56 -9.87
C GLU A 31 -24.87 -19.50 -8.33
N LYS A 32 -23.70 -19.76 -7.74
CA LYS A 32 -23.47 -19.64 -6.27
C LYS A 32 -23.64 -18.19 -5.79
N ILE A 33 -23.16 -17.21 -6.56
CA ILE A 33 -23.34 -15.78 -6.27
C ILE A 33 -24.82 -15.40 -6.33
N LEU A 34 -25.52 -15.80 -7.39
CA LEU A 34 -26.94 -15.47 -7.56
C LEU A 34 -27.85 -16.14 -6.52
N LYS A 35 -27.52 -17.36 -6.08
CA LYS A 35 -28.19 -18.04 -4.96
C LYS A 35 -27.95 -17.33 -3.62
N LYS A 36 -26.73 -16.83 -3.35
CA LYS A 36 -26.43 -16.00 -2.16
C LYS A 36 -27.23 -14.68 -2.17
N LEU A 37 -27.59 -14.17 -3.35
CA LEU A 37 -28.42 -12.98 -3.53
C LEU A 37 -29.94 -13.25 -3.54
N GLY A 38 -30.38 -14.48 -3.25
CA GLY A 38 -31.80 -14.83 -3.10
C GLY A 38 -32.55 -15.19 -4.39
N TYR A 39 -31.86 -15.32 -5.53
CA TYR A 39 -32.48 -15.77 -6.77
C TYR A 39 -32.73 -17.29 -6.74
N ARG A 40 -33.99 -17.70 -7.01
CA ARG A 40 -34.37 -19.11 -7.17
C ARG A 40 -34.50 -19.45 -8.65
N PHE A 41 -33.77 -20.46 -9.11
CA PHE A 41 -33.89 -20.98 -10.47
C PHE A 41 -34.93 -22.12 -10.50
N GLY A 42 -35.91 -22.00 -11.40
CA GLY A 42 -36.88 -23.05 -11.73
C GLY A 42 -36.56 -23.72 -13.07
N ASP A 43 -37.07 -24.94 -13.26
CA ASP A 43 -36.63 -25.96 -14.22
C ASP A 43 -36.30 -25.52 -15.67
N GLY A 44 -35.04 -25.75 -16.04
CA GLY A 44 -34.60 -26.45 -17.26
C GLY A 44 -34.80 -25.80 -18.61
N GLU A 45 -35.95 -26.02 -19.25
CA GLU A 45 -36.02 -25.98 -20.73
C GLU A 45 -36.66 -24.70 -21.29
N ARG A 46 -37.60 -24.06 -20.59
CA ARG A 46 -38.19 -22.78 -21.06
C ARG A 46 -37.24 -21.60 -20.94
N ASN A 47 -36.23 -21.70 -20.08
CA ASN A 47 -35.27 -20.63 -19.85
C ASN A 47 -34.11 -20.62 -20.85
N TYR A 48 -33.84 -21.73 -21.56
CA TYR A 48 -32.78 -21.77 -22.58
C TYR A 48 -33.14 -20.98 -23.84
N GLU A 49 -34.39 -21.06 -24.30
CA GLU A 49 -34.89 -20.31 -25.46
C GLU A 49 -35.08 -18.81 -25.17
N ILE A 50 -35.56 -18.48 -23.95
CA ILE A 50 -35.72 -17.10 -23.50
C ILE A 50 -34.34 -16.49 -23.21
N SER A 51 -33.40 -17.23 -22.59
CA SER A 51 -32.03 -16.77 -22.37
C SER A 51 -31.24 -16.61 -23.67
N ASN A 52 -31.51 -17.40 -24.72
CA ASN A 52 -30.85 -17.23 -26.02
C ASN A 52 -31.47 -16.09 -26.85
N ARG A 53 -32.78 -15.82 -26.75
CA ARG A 53 -33.37 -14.60 -27.33
C ARG A 53 -32.89 -13.33 -26.64
N PHE A 54 -32.80 -13.33 -25.30
CA PHE A 54 -32.26 -12.18 -24.56
C PHE A 54 -30.73 -12.01 -24.73
N ARG A 55 -29.94 -13.10 -24.79
CA ARG A 55 -28.49 -13.03 -25.07
C ARG A 55 -28.19 -12.49 -26.46
N ASN A 56 -28.87 -12.97 -27.49
CA ASN A 56 -28.55 -12.56 -28.87
C ASN A 56 -29.02 -11.14 -29.19
N GLN A 57 -29.97 -10.59 -28.43
CA GLN A 57 -30.43 -9.21 -28.57
C GLN A 57 -29.55 -8.23 -27.77
N SER A 58 -29.06 -8.62 -26.58
CA SER A 58 -28.15 -7.76 -25.76
C SER A 58 -26.72 -7.69 -26.31
N ILE A 59 -26.18 -8.81 -26.81
CA ILE A 59 -24.82 -8.84 -27.40
C ILE A 59 -24.69 -7.88 -28.59
N CYS A 60 -25.80 -7.62 -29.29
CA CYS A 60 -25.85 -6.68 -30.42
C CYS A 60 -26.06 -5.21 -30.03
N GLU A 61 -26.36 -4.93 -28.77
CA GLU A 61 -26.36 -3.57 -28.22
C GLU A 61 -25.00 -3.25 -27.56
N ASP A 62 -24.30 -4.28 -27.06
CA ASP A 62 -23.04 -4.15 -26.31
C ASP A 62 -21.80 -3.82 -27.18
N LEU A 63 -21.71 -4.33 -28.42
CA LEU A 63 -20.53 -4.16 -29.28
C LEU A 63 -20.48 -2.82 -30.05
N THR A 64 -21.62 -2.22 -30.38
CA THR A 64 -21.67 -0.97 -31.17
C THR A 64 -21.37 0.27 -30.32
N ILE A 65 -21.70 0.24 -29.02
CA ILE A 65 -21.66 1.42 -28.15
C ILE A 65 -20.33 1.56 -27.40
N SER A 66 -19.54 0.47 -27.31
CA SER A 66 -18.23 0.44 -26.65
C SER A 66 -17.17 1.35 -27.30
N ALA A 67 -17.45 1.93 -28.47
CA ALA A 67 -16.61 2.92 -29.15
C ALA A 67 -16.49 4.25 -28.41
N GLY A 68 -17.63 4.76 -27.93
CA GLY A 68 -17.72 6.11 -27.36
C GLY A 68 -17.40 6.16 -25.85
N PHE A 69 -17.57 5.05 -25.13
CA PHE A 69 -17.67 5.09 -23.66
C PHE A 69 -16.43 4.63 -22.87
N LEU A 70 -15.37 4.15 -23.53
CA LEU A 70 -14.14 3.67 -22.87
C LEU A 70 -13.19 4.81 -22.40
N GLY A 71 -13.65 6.07 -22.31
CA GLY A 71 -12.76 7.20 -22.04
C GLY A 71 -11.66 7.37 -23.11
N LEU A 72 -11.88 6.82 -24.30
CA LEU A 72 -10.95 6.83 -25.42
C LEU A 72 -10.98 8.15 -26.22
N GLU A 73 -11.85 9.10 -25.88
CA GLU A 73 -11.91 10.42 -26.52
C GLU A 73 -10.59 11.19 -26.45
N LYS A 74 -9.73 10.85 -25.48
CA LYS A 74 -8.38 11.41 -25.30
C LYS A 74 -7.26 10.50 -25.83
N ARG A 75 -7.58 9.33 -26.39
CA ARG A 75 -6.58 8.41 -26.94
C ARG A 75 -6.44 8.60 -28.44
N PRO A 76 -5.26 8.33 -29.00
CA PRO A 76 -5.03 8.49 -30.43
C PRO A 76 -5.96 7.59 -31.26
N ILE A 77 -6.40 8.11 -32.41
CA ILE A 77 -7.42 7.52 -33.29
C ILE A 77 -7.13 6.06 -33.72
N TYR A 78 -5.85 5.66 -33.72
CA TYR A 78 -5.39 4.34 -34.14
C TYR A 78 -5.67 3.23 -33.11
N TYR A 79 -5.88 3.55 -31.83
CA TYR A 79 -6.15 2.52 -30.81
C TYR A 79 -7.48 1.80 -31.07
N TYR A 80 -8.45 2.52 -31.66
CA TYR A 80 -9.75 1.98 -31.99
C TYR A 80 -9.67 0.94 -33.12
N ASP A 81 -8.80 1.18 -34.09
CA ASP A 81 -8.62 0.29 -35.25
C ASP A 81 -8.03 -1.07 -34.84
N TYR A 82 -7.16 -1.09 -33.82
CA TYR A 82 -6.63 -2.34 -33.28
C TYR A 82 -7.67 -3.15 -32.52
N ALA A 83 -8.55 -2.49 -31.76
CA ALA A 83 -9.61 -3.17 -31.03
C ALA A 83 -10.61 -3.83 -32.00
N ILE A 84 -10.98 -3.13 -33.08
CA ILE A 84 -11.83 -3.66 -34.13
C ILE A 84 -11.13 -4.82 -34.85
N ALA A 85 -9.87 -4.65 -35.27
CA ALA A 85 -9.11 -5.69 -35.95
C ALA A 85 -9.05 -7.00 -35.14
N ASN A 86 -8.82 -6.92 -33.83
CA ASN A 86 -8.76 -8.09 -32.93
C ASN A 86 -10.14 -8.75 -32.71
N SER A 87 -11.23 -8.06 -33.04
CA SER A 87 -12.60 -8.52 -32.84
C SER A 87 -13.24 -9.11 -34.10
N LEU A 88 -12.61 -8.97 -35.28
CA LEU A 88 -13.17 -9.41 -36.57
C LEU A 88 -13.48 -10.91 -36.60
N ASP A 89 -12.64 -11.76 -36.01
CA ASP A 89 -12.90 -13.21 -35.94
C ASP A 89 -14.13 -13.56 -35.09
N HIS A 90 -14.36 -12.80 -34.02
CA HIS A 90 -15.54 -12.97 -33.18
C HIS A 90 -16.81 -12.48 -33.90
N MET A 91 -16.68 -11.42 -34.70
CA MET A 91 -17.78 -10.84 -35.48
C MET A 91 -18.37 -11.81 -36.49
N ARG A 92 -17.59 -12.74 -37.06
CA ARG A 92 -18.07 -13.80 -37.97
C ARG A 92 -19.18 -14.67 -37.37
N ASN A 93 -19.18 -14.82 -36.05
CA ASN A 93 -20.15 -15.67 -35.34
C ASN A 93 -21.38 -14.89 -34.83
N LEU A 94 -21.45 -13.59 -35.10
CA LEU A 94 -22.58 -12.76 -34.68
C LEU A 94 -23.74 -12.80 -35.71
N PRO A 95 -25.00 -12.59 -35.27
CA PRO A 95 -26.11 -12.44 -36.19
C PRO A 95 -25.89 -11.27 -37.17
N ARG A 96 -26.33 -11.40 -38.43
CA ARG A 96 -26.16 -10.35 -39.46
C ARG A 96 -26.59 -8.93 -39.03
N PRO A 97 -27.73 -8.72 -38.32
CA PRO A 97 -28.11 -7.39 -37.83
C PRO A 97 -27.10 -6.78 -36.84
N CYS A 98 -26.41 -7.63 -36.07
CA CYS A 98 -25.33 -7.28 -35.15
C CYS A 98 -24.12 -6.76 -35.92
N GLN A 99 -23.73 -7.52 -36.95
CA GLN A 99 -22.56 -7.23 -37.76
C GLN A 99 -22.73 -5.89 -38.49
N LEU A 100 -23.91 -5.66 -39.09
CA LEU A 100 -24.27 -4.39 -39.73
C LEU A 100 -24.22 -3.21 -38.76
N ARG A 101 -24.70 -3.42 -37.53
CA ARG A 101 -24.72 -2.36 -36.52
C ARG A 101 -23.29 -1.99 -36.09
N ILE A 102 -22.41 -2.97 -35.89
CA ILE A 102 -20.98 -2.76 -35.58
C ILE A 102 -20.28 -2.00 -36.71
N LEU A 103 -20.50 -2.41 -37.97
CA LEU A 103 -19.94 -1.74 -39.15
C LEU A 103 -20.36 -0.26 -39.19
N ASN A 104 -21.67 0.02 -39.08
CA ASN A 104 -22.18 1.40 -39.12
C ASN A 104 -21.65 2.24 -37.96
N GLY A 105 -21.61 1.69 -36.74
CA GLY A 105 -21.06 2.39 -35.57
C GLY A 105 -19.57 2.73 -35.71
N TYR A 106 -18.78 1.84 -36.33
CA TYR A 106 -17.37 2.09 -36.61
C TYR A 106 -17.18 3.20 -37.65
N GLN A 107 -17.95 3.17 -38.73
CA GLN A 107 -17.91 4.19 -39.79
C GLN A 107 -18.35 5.57 -39.26
N ASP A 108 -19.45 5.62 -38.49
CA ASP A 108 -19.95 6.86 -37.86
C ASP A 108 -18.96 7.46 -36.84
N PHE A 109 -18.25 6.61 -36.10
CA PHE A 109 -17.22 7.06 -35.16
C PHE A 109 -16.03 7.69 -35.91
N LYS A 110 -15.59 7.04 -36.99
CA LYS A 110 -14.46 7.52 -37.80
C LYS A 110 -14.79 8.80 -38.56
N GLY A 111 -15.99 8.89 -39.16
CA GLY A 111 -16.44 10.10 -39.85
C GLY A 111 -16.50 11.34 -38.94
N ARG A 112 -16.83 11.16 -37.65
CA ARG A 112 -16.85 12.27 -36.67
C ARG A 112 -15.46 12.75 -36.23
N LYS A 113 -14.46 11.88 -36.27
CA LYS A 113 -13.09 12.14 -35.78
C LYS A 113 -12.10 12.54 -36.86
N GLN A 114 -12.42 12.31 -38.13
CA GLN A 114 -11.53 12.63 -39.25
C GLN A 114 -11.34 14.16 -39.41
N ASN A 115 -12.35 14.96 -39.05
CA ASN A 115 -12.26 16.42 -39.05
C ASN A 115 -11.28 16.98 -37.98
N ASP A 116 -10.97 16.22 -36.93
CA ASP A 116 -9.99 16.62 -35.90
C ASP A 116 -8.55 16.27 -36.31
N ALA A 117 -8.35 15.37 -37.28
CA ALA A 117 -7.04 14.81 -37.64
C ALA A 117 -6.31 15.59 -38.74
N ASP A 118 -7.03 16.33 -39.58
CA ASP A 118 -6.44 17.15 -40.65
C ASP A 118 -5.62 18.34 -40.09
N ASP A 119 -6.00 18.89 -38.92
CA ASP A 119 -5.26 19.96 -38.23
C ASP A 119 -3.95 19.45 -37.57
N ASP A 120 -3.87 18.17 -37.17
CA ASP A 120 -2.69 17.58 -36.52
C ASP A 120 -1.64 17.10 -37.54
N CYS A 121 -2.04 16.86 -38.78
CA CYS A 121 -1.18 16.37 -39.86
C CYS A 121 -0.15 17.43 -40.31
N GLU A 122 -0.45 18.72 -40.14
CA GLU A 122 0.48 19.81 -40.48
C GLU A 122 1.74 19.82 -39.61
N ASN A 123 1.76 19.15 -38.44
CA ASN A 123 2.80 19.40 -37.43
C ASN A 123 3.57 18.21 -36.84
N LYS A 124 3.29 16.93 -37.14
CA LYS A 124 4.24 15.77 -36.99
C LYS A 124 3.60 14.41 -37.34
N ASN A 125 4.32 13.63 -38.17
CA ASN A 125 4.15 12.18 -38.44
C ASN A 125 2.93 11.73 -39.28
N CYS A 126 2.96 12.02 -40.58
CA CYS A 126 2.01 11.50 -41.57
C CYS A 126 2.02 9.96 -41.70
N GLU A 127 3.14 9.27 -41.44
CA GLU A 127 3.23 7.80 -41.59
C GLU A 127 2.28 7.03 -40.65
N LEU A 128 2.09 7.52 -39.42
CA LEU A 128 1.18 6.88 -38.46
C LEU A 128 -0.29 7.11 -38.83
N ILE A 129 -0.59 8.27 -39.43
CA ILE A 129 -1.92 8.64 -39.90
C ILE A 129 -2.28 7.79 -41.12
N GLU A 130 -1.38 7.67 -42.09
CA GLU A 130 -1.56 6.80 -43.26
C GLU A 130 -1.70 5.32 -42.87
N SER A 131 -0.91 4.85 -41.89
CA SER A 131 -1.06 3.49 -41.36
C SER A 131 -2.41 3.26 -40.67
N ALA A 132 -2.92 4.25 -39.93
CA ALA A 132 -4.24 4.18 -39.31
C ALA A 132 -5.37 4.24 -40.36
N ARG A 133 -5.21 5.08 -41.39
CA ARG A 133 -6.15 5.18 -42.52
C ARG A 133 -6.24 3.85 -43.28
N GLN A 134 -5.11 3.23 -43.60
CA GLN A 134 -5.08 1.94 -44.26
C GLN A 134 -5.76 0.87 -43.40
N ARG A 135 -5.46 0.83 -42.10
CA ARG A 135 -6.09 -0.14 -41.17
C ARG A 135 -7.61 0.06 -41.03
N TYR A 136 -8.08 1.31 -41.10
CA TYR A 136 -9.51 1.58 -41.14
C TYR A 136 -10.17 0.96 -42.38
N ILE A 137 -9.59 1.16 -43.55
CA ILE A 137 -10.05 0.59 -44.82
C ILE A 137 -10.06 -0.94 -44.72
N ASP A 138 -8.95 -1.54 -44.30
CA ASP A 138 -8.81 -3.01 -44.17
C ASP A 138 -9.89 -3.60 -43.23
N ASN A 139 -10.17 -2.91 -42.10
CA ASN A 139 -11.19 -3.32 -41.15
C ASN A 139 -12.61 -3.23 -41.76
N VAL A 140 -12.94 -2.14 -42.46
CA VAL A 140 -14.25 -1.97 -43.11
C VAL A 140 -14.48 -3.02 -44.19
N ASP A 141 -13.48 -3.26 -45.04
CA ASP A 141 -13.56 -4.26 -46.10
C ASP A 141 -13.72 -5.67 -45.53
N THR A 142 -12.95 -6.01 -44.49
CA THR A 142 -13.09 -7.30 -43.79
C THR A 142 -14.48 -7.45 -43.17
N MET A 143 -15.05 -6.38 -42.58
CA MET A 143 -16.40 -6.43 -42.03
C MET A 143 -17.47 -6.62 -43.10
N ARG A 144 -17.34 -5.96 -44.26
CA ARG A 144 -18.24 -6.15 -45.41
C ARG A 144 -18.17 -7.59 -45.95
N GLU A 145 -16.97 -8.14 -46.04
CA GLU A 145 -16.76 -9.55 -46.38
C GLU A 145 -17.47 -10.48 -45.39
N ILE A 146 -17.30 -10.24 -44.08
CA ILE A 146 -17.96 -11.01 -43.01
C ILE A 146 -19.49 -10.96 -43.12
N ILE A 147 -20.06 -9.80 -43.46
CA ILE A 147 -21.50 -9.60 -43.61
C ILE A 147 -22.04 -10.24 -44.90
N GLY A 148 -21.16 -10.51 -45.87
CA GLY A 148 -21.54 -10.99 -47.20
C GLY A 148 -22.21 -9.90 -48.03
N GLU A 149 -21.75 -8.66 -47.91
CA GLU A 149 -22.08 -7.58 -48.84
C GLU A 149 -21.04 -7.59 -49.98
N GLU A 150 -21.51 -7.61 -51.23
CA GLU A 150 -20.63 -7.39 -52.38
C GLU A 150 -20.03 -5.98 -52.25
N ALA A 151 -18.72 -5.88 -52.07
CA ALA A 151 -18.05 -4.60 -51.93
C ALA A 151 -18.34 -3.73 -53.17
N PRO A 152 -19.04 -2.58 -53.04
CA PRO A 152 -18.92 -1.57 -54.07
C PRO A 152 -17.46 -1.13 -54.02
N SER A 153 -16.76 -1.17 -55.15
CA SER A 153 -15.43 -0.58 -55.26
C SER A 153 -15.51 0.85 -54.74
N LEU A 154 -14.87 1.14 -53.61
CA LEU A 154 -14.75 2.49 -53.08
C LEU A 154 -13.98 3.30 -54.12
N ILE A 155 -14.70 4.04 -54.96
CA ILE A 155 -14.15 5.10 -55.80
C ILE A 155 -13.81 6.24 -54.83
N GLU A 156 -12.56 6.72 -54.90
CA GLU A 156 -11.95 7.73 -54.04
C GLU A 156 -12.71 9.08 -53.95
N ASP A 157 -13.81 9.25 -54.70
CA ASP A 157 -14.52 10.53 -54.86
C ASP A 157 -15.56 10.85 -53.76
N GLU A 158 -16.03 9.88 -52.96
CA GLU A 158 -17.03 10.15 -51.90
C GLU A 158 -16.45 10.62 -50.55
N LEU A 159 -15.12 10.63 -50.38
CA LEU A 159 -14.47 11.17 -49.17
C LEU A 159 -14.35 12.70 -49.16
N ASN A 160 -14.65 13.38 -50.28
CA ASN A 160 -14.50 14.84 -50.41
C ASN A 160 -15.82 15.63 -50.37
N GLY A 161 -16.96 15.01 -50.03
CA GLY A 161 -18.25 15.67 -50.20
C GLY A 161 -19.39 15.17 -49.32
N ILE A 162 -19.20 15.08 -47.99
CA ILE A 162 -20.32 14.87 -47.07
C ILE A 162 -20.77 16.22 -46.52
N GLY A 163 -21.75 16.81 -47.21
CA GLY A 163 -22.50 17.96 -46.73
C GLY A 163 -23.42 17.57 -45.57
N CYS A 164 -23.40 18.38 -44.51
CA CYS A 164 -24.24 18.26 -43.32
C CYS A 164 -25.73 18.15 -43.69
N VAL A 165 -26.35 17.02 -43.35
CA VAL A 165 -27.80 16.94 -43.17
C VAL A 165 -28.02 16.84 -41.67
N GLU A 166 -28.57 17.89 -41.06
CA GLU A 166 -29.06 17.82 -39.69
C GLU A 166 -30.29 16.88 -39.64
N PRO A 167 -30.24 15.77 -38.89
CA PRO A 167 -31.44 15.02 -38.59
C PRO A 167 -32.04 15.59 -37.30
N THR A 168 -33.19 16.24 -37.42
CA THR A 168 -34.08 16.50 -36.29
C THR A 168 -34.61 15.16 -35.78
N ILE A 169 -33.91 14.58 -34.80
CA ILE A 169 -34.39 13.42 -34.03
C ILE A 169 -34.80 13.92 -32.66
N GLU A 170 -36.08 13.81 -32.35
CA GLU A 170 -36.61 13.95 -31.00
C GLU A 170 -35.97 12.89 -30.08
N ASN A 171 -35.14 13.38 -29.15
CA ASN A 171 -34.62 12.77 -27.93
C ASN A 171 -34.90 11.26 -27.68
N PRO A 172 -33.98 10.34 -28.03
CA PRO A 172 -33.88 9.06 -27.36
C PRO A 172 -33.27 9.29 -25.97
N THR A 173 -34.04 8.97 -24.93
CA THR A 173 -33.66 9.13 -23.52
C THR A 173 -32.35 8.40 -23.18
N THR A 174 -31.43 9.13 -22.55
CA THR A 174 -30.09 8.79 -22.03
C THR A 174 -30.02 7.70 -20.95
N SER A 175 -31.04 6.85 -20.79
CA SER A 175 -31.20 6.01 -19.60
C SER A 175 -30.55 4.61 -19.67
N SER A 176 -30.35 4.03 -20.84
CA SER A 176 -29.91 2.62 -20.97
C SER A 176 -28.39 2.41 -20.88
N ALA A 177 -27.56 3.31 -21.43
CA ALA A 177 -26.10 3.21 -21.36
C ALA A 177 -25.56 3.44 -19.92
N GLY A 178 -26.18 4.35 -19.17
CA GLY A 178 -25.85 4.56 -17.75
C GLY A 178 -26.15 3.34 -16.87
N ASN A 179 -27.13 2.52 -17.26
CA ASN A 179 -27.54 1.33 -16.49
C ASN A 179 -26.57 0.15 -16.62
N LEU A 180 -25.84 0.00 -17.74
CA LEU A 180 -24.90 -1.13 -17.93
C LEU A 180 -23.50 -0.83 -17.38
N THR A 181 -22.99 0.40 -17.52
CA THR A 181 -21.75 0.81 -16.86
C THR A 181 -21.91 0.76 -15.35
N SER A 182 -23.05 1.23 -14.82
CA SER A 182 -23.35 1.09 -13.39
C SER A 182 -23.46 -0.38 -12.98
N LEU A 183 -23.99 -1.27 -13.82
CA LEU A 183 -24.05 -2.71 -13.52
C LEU A 183 -22.67 -3.40 -13.52
N ALA A 184 -21.79 -3.10 -14.49
CA ALA A 184 -20.43 -3.67 -14.53
C ALA A 184 -19.54 -3.14 -13.40
N VAL A 185 -19.65 -1.85 -13.08
CA VAL A 185 -19.04 -1.25 -11.89
C VAL A 185 -19.61 -1.92 -10.64
N SER A 186 -20.93 -2.14 -10.58
CA SER A 186 -21.57 -2.84 -9.46
C SER A 186 -21.08 -4.27 -9.33
N ALA A 187 -20.92 -5.03 -10.42
CA ALA A 187 -20.43 -6.42 -10.37
C ALA A 187 -18.97 -6.48 -9.87
N THR A 188 -18.11 -5.59 -10.36
CA THR A 188 -16.71 -5.49 -9.93
C THR A 188 -16.61 -5.06 -8.46
N GLN A 189 -17.43 -4.08 -8.05
CA GLN A 189 -17.54 -3.67 -6.64
C GLN A 189 -18.08 -4.81 -5.77
N LEU A 190 -19.09 -5.55 -6.23
CA LEU A 190 -19.65 -6.70 -5.50
C LEU A 190 -18.60 -7.80 -5.29
N GLU A 191 -17.80 -8.12 -6.32
CA GLU A 191 -16.71 -9.10 -6.21
C GLU A 191 -15.59 -8.61 -5.28
N ALA A 192 -15.23 -7.33 -5.35
CA ALA A 192 -14.30 -6.68 -4.43
C ALA A 192 -14.79 -6.70 -2.98
N CYS A 193 -16.09 -6.47 -2.77
CA CYS A 193 -16.73 -6.39 -1.46
C CYS A 193 -17.07 -7.74 -0.82
N ALA A 194 -17.02 -8.83 -1.58
CA ALA A 194 -17.27 -10.17 -1.07
C ALA A 194 -16.16 -10.59 -0.09
N ASP A 195 -16.54 -11.28 0.98
CA ASP A 195 -15.57 -11.96 1.85
C ASP A 195 -14.92 -13.12 1.10
N LEU A 196 -13.62 -13.33 1.34
CA LEU A 196 -12.87 -14.45 0.77
C LEU A 196 -13.20 -15.72 1.55
N GLU A 197 -13.63 -16.78 0.85
CA GLU A 197 -13.72 -18.11 1.44
C GLU A 197 -12.30 -18.64 1.78
N GLU A 198 -12.19 -19.58 2.72
CA GLU A 198 -10.89 -20.17 3.08
C GLU A 198 -10.25 -20.84 1.84
N GLY A 199 -8.99 -20.46 1.56
CA GLY A 199 -8.24 -20.87 0.37
C GLY A 199 -8.52 -20.05 -0.90
N GLU A 200 -9.51 -19.15 -0.87
CA GLU A 200 -9.81 -18.25 -1.98
C GLU A 200 -8.73 -17.17 -2.10
N THR A 201 -8.32 -16.90 -3.35
CA THR A 201 -7.35 -15.86 -3.69
C THR A 201 -8.02 -14.82 -4.57
N ARG A 202 -7.81 -13.54 -4.27
CA ARG A 202 -8.21 -12.40 -5.10
C ARG A 202 -6.97 -11.66 -5.58
N VAL A 203 -6.87 -11.42 -6.89
CA VAL A 203 -5.79 -10.65 -7.50
C VAL A 203 -6.28 -9.24 -7.80
N THR A 204 -5.51 -8.21 -7.43
CA THR A 204 -5.80 -6.83 -7.80
C THR A 204 -5.24 -6.51 -9.20
N ALA A 205 -6.07 -5.99 -10.09
CA ALA A 205 -5.69 -5.68 -11.47
C ALA A 205 -4.83 -4.39 -11.59
N PRO A 206 -3.87 -4.33 -12.52
CA PRO A 206 -2.87 -3.26 -12.62
C PRO A 206 -3.37 -1.92 -13.19
N THR A 207 -4.55 -1.88 -13.82
CA THR A 207 -5.08 -0.67 -14.50
C THR A 207 -5.73 0.32 -13.56
N ASP A 208 -5.91 -0.05 -12.29
CA ASP A 208 -6.83 0.64 -11.40
C ASP A 208 -6.02 1.34 -10.31
N ARG A 209 -5.35 2.42 -10.70
CA ARG A 209 -4.87 3.38 -9.72
C ARG A 209 -6.10 3.82 -8.93
N LEU A 210 -6.04 3.70 -7.60
CA LEU A 210 -6.95 4.47 -6.77
C LEU A 210 -6.76 5.95 -7.13
N LYS A 211 -7.80 6.74 -6.88
CA LYS A 211 -7.65 8.20 -6.82
C LYS A 211 -6.39 8.46 -5.97
N ASP A 212 -5.49 9.31 -6.44
CA ASP A 212 -4.30 9.78 -5.68
C ASP A 212 -3.02 8.91 -5.66
N TYR A 213 -2.68 8.24 -6.78
CA TYR A 213 -1.36 7.64 -7.04
C TYR A 213 -0.96 6.41 -6.21
N VAL A 214 -1.79 5.95 -5.28
CA VAL A 214 -1.55 4.70 -4.54
C VAL A 214 -1.98 3.50 -5.38
N GLU A 215 -1.12 2.49 -5.45
CA GLU A 215 -1.32 1.30 -6.26
C GLU A 215 -1.89 0.15 -5.44
N GLN A 216 -2.65 -0.74 -6.07
CA GLN A 216 -3.05 -2.02 -5.51
C GLN A 216 -2.52 -3.11 -6.45
N LYS A 217 -1.32 -3.61 -6.20
CA LYS A 217 -0.64 -4.62 -7.04
C LYS A 217 -0.23 -5.82 -6.21
N TYR A 218 -1.22 -6.60 -5.78
CA TYR A 218 -1.02 -7.76 -4.93
C TYR A 218 -2.10 -8.82 -5.18
N ALA A 219 -1.89 -10.00 -4.61
CA ALA A 219 -2.89 -11.03 -4.49
C ALA A 219 -3.10 -11.30 -3.01
N ILE A 220 -4.34 -11.47 -2.57
CA ILE A 220 -4.66 -11.79 -1.18
C ILE A 220 -5.41 -13.11 -1.09
N THR A 221 -4.99 -13.97 -0.17
CA THR A 221 -5.56 -15.28 0.10
C THR A 221 -6.02 -15.37 1.54
N ASN A 222 -7.23 -15.84 1.78
CA ASN A 222 -7.68 -16.20 3.13
C ASN A 222 -7.11 -17.58 3.49
N LEU A 223 -6.28 -17.66 4.52
CA LEU A 223 -5.65 -18.91 4.96
C LEU A 223 -6.47 -19.65 6.03
N GLY A 224 -7.63 -19.12 6.44
CA GLY A 224 -8.37 -19.61 7.60
C GLY A 224 -7.81 -19.04 8.90
N ASP A 225 -8.41 -19.40 10.03
CA ASP A 225 -7.96 -18.99 11.38
C ASP A 225 -7.66 -17.49 11.52
N ASN A 226 -8.50 -16.65 10.91
CA ASN A 226 -8.37 -15.20 10.92
C ASN A 226 -7.05 -14.68 10.32
N THR A 227 -6.46 -15.45 9.40
CA THR A 227 -5.14 -15.17 8.81
C THR A 227 -5.26 -14.95 7.30
N TYR A 228 -4.64 -13.88 6.82
CA TYR A 228 -4.61 -13.51 5.41
C TYR A 228 -3.17 -13.46 4.91
N SER A 229 -2.94 -13.95 3.71
CA SER A 229 -1.64 -13.91 3.04
C SER A 229 -1.72 -12.98 1.84
N VAL A 230 -0.86 -11.98 1.80
CA VAL A 230 -0.65 -11.10 0.66
C VAL A 230 0.61 -11.50 -0.07
N ASP A 231 0.51 -11.70 -1.37
CA ASP A 231 1.60 -12.00 -2.27
C ASP A 231 1.87 -10.78 -3.17
N LEU A 232 3.13 -10.32 -3.16
CA LEU A 232 3.65 -9.26 -4.02
C LEU A 232 4.63 -9.87 -5.01
N VAL A 233 4.56 -9.49 -6.29
CA VAL A 233 5.61 -9.83 -7.26
C VAL A 233 6.47 -8.59 -7.49
N ILE A 234 7.69 -8.63 -6.96
CA ILE A 234 8.61 -7.49 -7.01
C ILE A 234 9.76 -7.81 -7.96
N ASP A 235 10.20 -6.81 -8.70
CA ASP A 235 11.39 -6.86 -9.55
C ASP A 235 12.36 -5.76 -9.09
N PHE A 236 13.27 -6.14 -8.17
CA PHE A 236 14.29 -5.22 -7.67
C PHE A 236 15.36 -4.96 -8.74
N LYS A 237 15.43 -3.73 -9.23
CA LYS A 237 16.43 -3.26 -10.20
C LYS A 237 17.61 -2.62 -9.47
N GLY A 238 18.57 -3.43 -9.03
CA GLY A 238 19.84 -2.94 -8.49
C GLY A 238 20.85 -2.61 -9.58
N ASN A 239 21.82 -1.75 -9.25
CA ASN A 239 22.96 -1.46 -10.14
C ASN A 239 23.85 -2.69 -10.40
N THR A 240 23.76 -3.72 -9.55
CA THR A 240 24.45 -5.00 -9.72
C THR A 240 23.50 -6.15 -9.35
N PRO A 241 23.70 -7.37 -9.92
CA PRO A 241 22.94 -8.55 -9.51
C PRO A 241 23.03 -8.85 -8.01
N ASN A 242 24.21 -8.60 -7.41
CA ASN A 242 24.42 -8.77 -5.97
C ASN A 242 23.54 -7.82 -5.15
N ALA A 243 23.37 -6.57 -5.57
CA ALA A 243 22.48 -5.61 -4.90
C ALA A 243 21.01 -6.06 -4.98
N THR A 244 20.57 -6.58 -6.13
CA THR A 244 19.23 -7.18 -6.28
C THR A 244 19.03 -8.37 -5.34
N GLN A 245 19.95 -9.34 -5.31
CA GLN A 245 19.85 -10.51 -4.43
C GLN A 245 19.89 -10.12 -2.95
N ALA A 246 20.77 -9.18 -2.58
CA ALA A 246 20.85 -8.66 -1.22
C ALA A 246 19.54 -7.97 -0.80
N MET A 247 18.87 -7.28 -1.73
CA MET A 247 17.58 -6.65 -1.44
C MET A 247 16.46 -7.67 -1.20
N TYR A 248 16.37 -8.74 -2.00
CA TYR A 248 15.44 -9.85 -1.71
C TYR A 248 15.71 -10.45 -0.32
N ALA A 249 16.97 -10.82 -0.03
CA ALA A 249 17.32 -11.39 1.26
C ALA A 249 17.03 -10.45 2.45
N ARG A 250 17.21 -9.12 2.26
CA ARG A 250 16.82 -8.14 3.28
C ARG A 250 15.31 -8.10 3.44
N ALA A 251 14.57 -8.07 2.34
CA ALA A 251 13.12 -7.99 2.37
C ALA A 251 12.48 -9.23 3.02
N ASP A 252 12.97 -10.43 2.69
CA ASP A 252 12.54 -11.68 3.34
C ASP A 252 12.73 -11.62 4.85
N ARG A 253 13.91 -11.17 5.31
CA ARG A 253 14.20 -11.00 6.74
C ARG A 253 13.27 -9.98 7.41
N CYS A 254 13.05 -8.82 6.79
CA CYS A 254 12.16 -7.80 7.34
C CYS A 254 10.71 -8.30 7.44
N LEU A 255 10.25 -9.08 6.46
CA LEU A 255 8.91 -9.66 6.43
C LEU A 255 8.77 -10.84 7.39
N GLU A 256 9.80 -11.65 7.59
CA GLU A 256 9.79 -12.73 8.59
C GLU A 256 9.53 -12.17 9.99
N GLU A 257 10.19 -11.07 10.37
CA GLU A 257 9.98 -10.41 11.66
C GLU A 257 8.60 -9.73 11.73
N PHE A 258 8.20 -9.01 10.67
CA PHE A 258 6.90 -8.32 10.61
C PHE A 258 5.72 -9.29 10.69
N ASN A 259 5.75 -10.40 9.94
CA ASN A 259 4.68 -11.38 9.85
C ASN A 259 4.36 -12.08 11.19
N GLN A 260 5.29 -12.06 12.15
CA GLN A 260 5.05 -12.62 13.49
C GLN A 260 4.11 -11.74 14.33
N VAL A 261 4.03 -10.45 14.03
CA VAL A 261 3.33 -9.46 14.84
C VAL A 261 2.28 -8.65 14.08
N ALA A 262 2.22 -8.77 12.76
CA ALA A 262 1.28 -8.06 11.91
C ALA A 262 -0.17 -8.51 12.16
N ARG A 263 -0.86 -7.75 13.01
CA ARG A 263 -2.28 -7.92 13.33
C ARG A 263 -2.99 -6.58 13.48
N ASP A 264 -4.29 -6.59 13.29
CA ASP A 264 -5.17 -5.46 13.60
C ASP A 264 -5.82 -5.58 14.99
N GLY A 265 -6.62 -4.58 15.37
CA GLY A 265 -7.36 -4.56 16.63
C GLY A 265 -8.40 -5.67 16.81
N GLN A 266 -8.76 -6.39 15.74
CA GLN A 266 -9.66 -7.56 15.77
C GLN A 266 -8.89 -8.89 15.83
N GLY A 267 -7.55 -8.84 15.88
CA GLY A 267 -6.70 -10.02 15.90
C GLY A 267 -6.57 -10.71 14.53
N ARG A 268 -6.98 -10.05 13.44
CA ARG A 268 -6.74 -10.56 12.07
C ARG A 268 -5.26 -10.48 11.78
N LYS A 269 -4.67 -11.56 11.30
CA LYS A 269 -3.24 -11.66 11.03
C LYS A 269 -2.98 -11.41 9.54
N LEU A 270 -1.95 -10.64 9.25
CA LEU A 270 -1.46 -10.42 7.90
C LEU A 270 -0.09 -11.09 7.74
N LYS A 271 0.04 -11.92 6.71
CA LYS A 271 1.33 -12.42 6.23
C LYS A 271 1.60 -11.78 4.88
N ILE A 272 2.79 -11.22 4.70
CA ILE A 272 3.25 -10.71 3.40
C ILE A 272 4.34 -11.62 2.88
N ASN A 273 4.20 -12.08 1.65
CA ASN A 273 5.25 -12.77 0.90
C ASN A 273 5.62 -11.93 -0.32
N ILE A 274 6.91 -11.95 -0.66
CA ILE A 274 7.40 -11.41 -1.92
C ILE A 274 7.84 -12.56 -2.81
N HIS A 275 7.61 -12.38 -4.11
CA HIS A 275 8.04 -13.30 -5.15
C HIS A 275 8.86 -12.52 -6.15
N SER A 276 10.01 -13.06 -6.54
CA SER A 276 10.71 -12.60 -7.75
C SER A 276 9.86 -12.86 -8.99
N VAL A 277 10.18 -12.18 -10.11
CA VAL A 277 9.54 -12.45 -11.41
C VAL A 277 9.63 -13.93 -11.79
N SER A 278 10.77 -14.58 -11.54
CA SER A 278 10.97 -16.01 -11.78
C SER A 278 10.09 -16.90 -10.91
N GLU A 279 9.98 -16.62 -9.61
CA GLU A 279 9.13 -17.40 -8.70
C GLU A 279 7.65 -17.22 -9.07
N SER A 280 7.24 -16.01 -9.45
CA SER A 280 5.87 -15.70 -9.87
C SER A 280 5.39 -16.54 -11.05
N SER A 281 6.32 -16.96 -11.94
CA SER A 281 6.00 -17.76 -13.11
C SER A 281 5.46 -19.15 -12.76
N ASN A 282 5.75 -19.64 -11.54
CA ASN A 282 5.23 -20.90 -11.01
C ASN A 282 3.85 -20.75 -10.35
N LEU A 283 3.37 -19.53 -10.12
CA LEU A 283 2.02 -19.28 -9.61
C LEU A 283 0.99 -19.45 -10.73
N PRO A 284 -0.20 -20.01 -10.44
CA PRO A 284 -1.33 -20.01 -11.36
C PRO A 284 -1.62 -18.59 -11.87
N SER A 285 -1.95 -18.45 -13.16
CA SER A 285 -2.15 -17.14 -13.79
C SER A 285 -3.27 -16.31 -13.15
N ASP A 286 -4.31 -16.98 -12.65
CA ASP A 286 -5.44 -16.39 -11.92
C ASP A 286 -5.12 -16.01 -10.47
N LYS A 287 -3.93 -16.39 -9.97
CA LYS A 287 -3.42 -16.07 -8.63
C LYS A 287 -2.16 -15.21 -8.65
N ARG A 288 -1.65 -14.88 -9.84
CA ARG A 288 -0.39 -14.15 -10.02
C ARG A 288 -0.64 -12.65 -9.94
N PRO A 289 -0.08 -11.94 -8.96
CA PRO A 289 -0.23 -10.49 -8.88
C PRO A 289 0.62 -9.77 -9.95
N PRO A 290 0.30 -8.52 -10.27
CA PRO A 290 1.10 -7.73 -11.21
C PRO A 290 2.52 -7.48 -10.67
N THR A 291 3.50 -7.50 -11.57
CA THR A 291 4.89 -7.16 -11.23
C THR A 291 5.02 -5.68 -10.87
N VAL A 292 5.75 -5.39 -9.79
CA VAL A 292 6.17 -4.06 -9.37
C VAL A 292 7.67 -3.94 -9.51
N GLU A 293 8.13 -3.10 -10.43
CA GLU A 293 9.54 -2.72 -10.50
C GLU A 293 9.89 -1.72 -9.41
N ILE A 294 10.96 -2.02 -8.65
CA ILE A 294 11.50 -1.16 -7.61
C ILE A 294 12.98 -0.93 -7.90
N GLN A 295 13.35 0.33 -8.16
CA GLN A 295 14.74 0.71 -8.34
C GLN A 295 15.48 0.59 -7.00
N VAL A 296 16.67 0.00 -7.01
CA VAL A 296 17.59 -0.01 -5.87
C VAL A 296 18.81 0.81 -6.23
N SER A 297 19.13 1.81 -5.40
CA SER A 297 20.26 2.70 -5.67
C SER A 297 21.11 2.97 -4.42
N PRO A 298 22.43 3.18 -4.60
CA PRO A 298 23.28 3.69 -3.55
C PRO A 298 22.99 5.18 -3.32
N GLY A 299 23.24 5.65 -2.10
CA GLY A 299 23.23 7.06 -1.74
C GLY A 299 21.97 7.55 -1.02
N ASP A 300 22.02 8.83 -0.64
CA ASP A 300 20.99 9.48 0.15
C ASP A 300 19.95 10.15 -0.75
N PHE A 301 18.86 9.43 -0.99
CA PHE A 301 17.65 9.97 -1.60
C PHE A 301 16.42 9.63 -0.75
N ARG A 302 15.29 10.26 -1.06
CA ARG A 302 14.02 9.94 -0.40
C ARG A 302 13.47 8.62 -0.92
N GLN A 303 13.23 7.66 -0.04
CA GLN A 303 12.61 6.39 -0.41
C GLN A 303 11.16 6.58 -0.87
N SER A 304 10.69 5.67 -1.72
CA SER A 304 9.30 5.57 -2.16
C SER A 304 8.99 4.11 -2.51
N SER A 305 7.72 3.79 -2.72
CA SER A 305 7.22 2.48 -3.14
C SER A 305 7.86 1.93 -4.42
N ARG A 306 8.55 2.77 -5.21
CA ARG A 306 9.27 2.40 -6.44
C ARG A 306 10.78 2.64 -6.40
N HIS A 307 11.33 3.16 -5.31
CA HIS A 307 12.76 3.47 -5.22
C HIS A 307 13.29 3.29 -3.80
N TYR A 308 14.13 2.26 -3.59
CA TYR A 308 14.69 1.88 -2.31
C TYR A 308 16.19 2.16 -2.25
N LYS A 309 16.66 2.68 -1.12
CA LYS A 309 18.10 2.73 -0.83
C LYS A 309 18.65 1.31 -0.71
N GLU A 310 19.90 1.13 -1.10
CA GLU A 310 20.65 -0.12 -0.85
C GLU A 310 20.71 -0.50 0.63
N GLU A 311 20.55 0.45 1.56
CA GLU A 311 20.52 0.23 3.02
C GLU A 311 19.16 0.66 3.63
N ILE A 312 18.05 0.45 2.90
CA ILE A 312 16.71 0.76 3.40
C ILE A 312 16.42 0.00 4.71
N GLU A 313 15.90 0.72 5.71
CA GLU A 313 15.47 0.13 6.99
C GLU A 313 14.21 -0.71 6.82
N CYS A 314 14.05 -1.77 7.62
CA CYS A 314 12.88 -2.64 7.55
C CYS A 314 11.55 -1.88 7.78
N SER A 315 11.52 -0.92 8.70
CA SER A 315 10.32 -0.10 8.95
C SER A 315 9.87 0.67 7.70
N THR A 316 10.81 1.33 7.02
CA THR A 316 10.53 2.05 5.78
C THR A 316 10.17 1.07 4.66
N MET A 317 10.90 -0.04 4.51
CA MET A 317 10.58 -1.03 3.47
C MET A 317 9.15 -1.56 3.60
N VAL A 318 8.75 -1.97 4.81
CA VAL A 318 7.39 -2.49 5.03
C VAL A 318 6.35 -1.38 4.84
N HIS A 319 6.61 -0.15 5.28
CA HIS A 319 5.74 1.00 5.00
C HIS A 319 5.56 1.24 3.50
N GLU A 320 6.63 1.23 2.72
CA GLU A 320 6.55 1.39 1.27
C GLU A 320 5.81 0.22 0.58
N MET A 321 5.92 -1.00 1.11
CA MET A 321 5.12 -2.14 0.64
C MET A 321 3.63 -1.96 0.95
N MET A 322 3.26 -1.32 2.07
CA MET A 322 1.86 -0.99 2.37
C MET A 322 1.22 -0.08 1.32
N HIS A 323 2.00 0.84 0.73
CA HIS A 323 1.55 1.64 -0.41
C HIS A 323 1.29 0.82 -1.67
N LEU A 324 2.03 -0.28 -1.89
CA LEU A 324 1.76 -1.20 -3.01
C LEU A 324 0.47 -2.01 -2.82
N MET A 325 -0.04 -2.04 -1.58
CA MET A 325 -1.27 -2.72 -1.21
C MET A 325 -2.47 -1.78 -1.04
N GLY A 326 -2.32 -0.48 -1.36
CA GLY A 326 -3.41 0.49 -1.35
C GLY A 326 -3.51 1.36 -0.09
N LEU A 327 -2.61 1.24 0.88
CA LEU A 327 -2.64 2.09 2.08
C LEU A 327 -1.98 3.44 1.81
N HIS A 328 -2.49 4.49 2.47
CA HIS A 328 -2.03 5.87 2.26
C HIS A 328 -1.24 6.34 3.47
N ASP A 329 -0.41 7.37 3.28
CA ASP A 329 0.27 8.04 4.38
C ASP A 329 -0.72 8.72 5.32
N GLU A 330 -0.50 8.58 6.63
CA GLU A 330 -1.34 9.16 7.70
C GLU A 330 -0.59 10.22 8.51
N TYR A 331 0.35 10.91 7.88
CA TYR A 331 1.13 11.99 8.49
C TYR A 331 1.22 13.21 7.57
N HIS A 332 1.36 14.39 8.18
CA HIS A 332 1.66 15.61 7.42
C HIS A 332 3.04 15.52 6.81
N GLU A 333 3.11 15.69 5.50
CA GLU A 333 4.37 15.69 4.77
C GLU A 333 5.25 16.88 5.20
N THR A 334 6.45 16.60 5.73
CA THR A 334 7.39 17.63 6.20
C THR A 334 8.60 17.81 5.28
N ASN A 335 8.76 16.94 4.29
CA ASN A 335 9.95 16.82 3.46
C ASN A 335 9.65 17.07 1.97
N ILE A 336 8.45 17.54 1.61
CA ILE A 336 8.12 18.03 0.26
C ILE A 336 7.31 19.33 0.40
N GLY A 337 7.64 20.32 -0.41
CA GLY A 337 6.92 21.58 -0.47
C GLY A 337 7.51 22.56 -1.47
N GLN A 338 7.11 23.82 -1.33
CA GLN A 338 7.67 24.95 -2.07
C GLN A 338 7.55 26.21 -1.21
N PHE A 339 8.47 27.15 -1.37
CA PHE A 339 8.27 28.51 -0.86
C PHE A 339 7.61 29.35 -1.94
N VAL A 340 6.54 30.07 -1.58
CA VAL A 340 5.86 31.00 -2.50
C VAL A 340 6.02 32.41 -1.98
N ASN A 341 6.57 33.29 -2.82
CA ASN A 341 6.62 34.71 -2.53
C ASN A 341 5.19 35.29 -2.56
N GLN A 342 4.74 35.86 -1.44
CA GLN A 342 3.37 36.33 -1.27
C GLN A 342 3.04 37.55 -2.15
N SER A 343 4.03 38.37 -2.51
CA SER A 343 3.80 39.56 -3.34
C SER A 343 3.97 39.29 -4.82
N THR A 344 4.88 38.39 -5.21
CA THR A 344 5.19 38.14 -6.62
C THR A 344 4.66 36.81 -7.16
N GLY A 345 4.20 35.90 -6.30
CA GLY A 345 3.85 34.53 -6.68
C GLY A 345 5.04 33.66 -7.06
N HIS A 346 6.28 34.15 -6.95
CA HIS A 346 7.48 33.39 -7.30
C HIS A 346 7.64 32.14 -6.44
N VAL A 347 7.78 30.98 -7.08
CA VAL A 347 7.88 29.67 -6.42
C VAL A 347 9.32 29.20 -6.37
N VAL A 348 9.80 28.82 -5.19
CA VAL A 348 11.06 28.11 -4.98
C VAL A 348 10.74 26.67 -4.56
N PRO A 349 10.85 25.69 -5.48
CA PRO A 349 10.49 24.31 -5.18
C PRO A 349 11.49 23.65 -4.21
N TYR A 350 10.99 22.70 -3.41
CA TYR A 350 11.82 21.86 -2.55
C TYR A 350 12.82 21.04 -3.35
N TYR A 351 12.35 20.40 -4.42
CA TYR A 351 13.14 19.50 -5.24
C TYR A 351 13.34 20.07 -6.64
N VAL A 352 14.55 19.92 -7.18
CA VAL A 352 14.85 20.16 -8.60
C VAL A 352 15.08 18.80 -9.25
N PRO A 353 14.33 18.43 -10.30
CA PRO A 353 14.57 17.20 -11.05
C PRO A 353 16.05 17.01 -11.40
N GLY A 354 16.64 15.90 -10.95
CA GLY A 354 18.06 15.55 -11.19
C GLY A 354 19.04 15.90 -10.07
N GLN A 355 18.59 16.47 -8.95
CA GLN A 355 19.45 16.73 -7.77
C GLN A 355 18.96 15.95 -6.55
N SER A 356 19.83 15.21 -5.88
CA SER A 356 19.50 14.64 -4.57
C SER A 356 19.42 15.75 -3.51
N GLY A 357 18.26 15.85 -2.84
CA GLY A 357 18.07 16.76 -1.72
C GLY A 357 17.32 18.05 -2.06
N LYS A 358 17.36 18.99 -1.10
CA LYS A 358 16.69 20.30 -1.20
C LYS A 358 17.42 21.19 -2.20
N SER A 359 16.68 21.97 -2.99
CA SER A 359 17.30 23.04 -3.79
C SER A 359 18.07 23.98 -2.85
N ALA A 360 19.23 24.48 -3.28
CA ALA A 360 20.04 25.38 -2.45
C ALA A 360 19.25 26.62 -2.00
N ALA A 361 18.36 27.13 -2.88
CA ALA A 361 17.46 28.23 -2.58
C ALA A 361 16.42 27.85 -1.51
N PHE A 362 15.83 26.66 -1.58
CA PHE A 362 14.91 26.17 -0.56
C PHE A 362 15.63 26.00 0.79
N ALA A 363 16.80 25.36 0.79
CA ALA A 363 17.60 25.17 2.02
C ALA A 363 17.99 26.51 2.65
N ASN A 364 18.33 27.52 1.84
CA ASN A 364 18.63 28.86 2.32
C ASN A 364 17.40 29.52 2.96
N LEU A 365 16.23 29.46 2.32
CA LEU A 365 14.98 30.03 2.85
C LEU A 365 14.50 29.32 4.12
N GLU A 366 14.77 28.02 4.26
CA GLU A 366 14.46 27.26 5.48
C GLU A 366 15.36 27.67 6.65
N GLN A 367 16.65 27.92 6.39
CA GLN A 367 17.62 28.35 7.41
C GLN A 367 17.53 29.84 7.73
N ASN A 368 17.15 30.67 6.75
CA ASN A 368 17.02 32.12 6.84
C ASN A 368 15.63 32.53 6.36
N PRO A 369 14.59 32.39 7.21
CA PRO A 369 13.22 32.67 6.82
C PRO A 369 13.05 34.11 6.33
N ASN A 370 12.59 34.28 5.10
CA ASN A 370 12.22 35.56 4.55
C ASN A 370 10.69 35.72 4.67
N PRO A 371 10.18 36.77 5.35
CA PRO A 371 8.74 36.93 5.59
C PRO A 371 7.92 37.10 4.31
N SER A 372 8.55 37.51 3.20
CA SER A 372 7.89 37.57 1.90
C SER A 372 7.61 36.18 1.31
N TYR A 373 8.24 35.12 1.81
CA TYR A 373 8.04 33.74 1.37
C TYR A 373 7.27 32.94 2.41
N GLN A 374 6.21 32.26 1.97
CA GLN A 374 5.47 31.30 2.77
C GLN A 374 5.82 29.88 2.34
N LEU A 375 6.16 29.02 3.29
CA LEU A 375 6.30 27.60 3.04
C LEU A 375 4.93 26.96 2.83
N GLN A 376 4.71 26.39 1.65
CA GLN A 376 3.58 25.52 1.34
C GLN A 376 4.10 24.09 1.25
N ARG A 377 3.58 23.19 2.08
CA ARG A 377 3.98 21.77 2.06
C ARG A 377 3.05 21.00 1.13
N ALA A 378 3.55 19.91 0.54
CA ALA A 378 2.69 19.00 -0.23
C ALA A 378 1.77 18.22 0.71
N TYR A 379 0.69 17.64 0.20
CA TYR A 379 -0.07 16.60 0.89
C TYR A 379 -0.59 17.00 2.28
N GLN A 380 -0.87 18.29 2.48
CA GLN A 380 -1.37 18.79 3.77
C GLN A 380 -2.83 18.41 4.02
N CYS A 381 -3.52 17.94 2.98
CA CYS A 381 -4.90 17.47 3.05
C CYS A 381 -5.00 16.00 3.50
N ARG A 382 -3.96 15.42 4.12
CA ARG A 382 -4.03 14.09 4.77
C ARG A 382 -4.81 14.14 6.08
N SER A 383 -5.51 13.05 6.38
CA SER A 383 -6.12 12.85 7.70
C SER A 383 -5.08 12.19 8.59
N VAL A 384 -4.83 12.76 9.77
CA VAL A 384 -3.77 12.32 10.67
C VAL A 384 -4.43 11.84 11.97
N PRO A 385 -4.39 10.54 12.26
CA PRO A 385 -5.00 9.98 13.45
C PRO A 385 -4.17 10.30 14.70
N GLN A 386 -4.80 10.30 15.87
CA GLN A 386 -4.13 10.37 17.16
C GLN A 386 -3.48 9.03 17.51
N ARG A 387 -4.14 7.91 17.18
CA ARG A 387 -3.60 6.56 17.33
C ARG A 387 -2.40 6.36 16.40
N ASP A 388 -1.41 5.64 16.90
CA ASP A 388 -0.22 5.31 16.11
C ASP A 388 -0.47 4.10 15.21
N SER A 389 0.09 4.16 14.01
CA SER A 389 0.00 3.11 13.00
C SER A 389 1.29 3.10 12.17
N LEU A 390 1.54 2.00 11.46
CA LEU A 390 2.63 1.93 10.48
C LEU A 390 2.51 3.02 9.40
N MET A 391 1.29 3.47 9.10
CA MET A 391 1.05 4.49 8.08
C MET A 391 1.21 5.93 8.60
N LYS A 392 1.13 6.16 9.92
CA LYS A 392 1.37 7.47 10.56
C LYS A 392 2.84 7.68 10.92
N GLN A 393 3.49 6.70 11.53
CA GLN A 393 4.87 6.82 11.99
C GLN A 393 5.61 5.48 11.97
N HIS A 394 6.05 5.08 10.77
CA HIS A 394 6.55 3.73 10.54
C HIS A 394 7.73 3.31 11.44
N SER A 395 8.76 4.13 11.61
CA SER A 395 9.95 3.70 12.38
C SER A 395 9.67 3.53 13.88
N PRO A 396 9.05 4.48 14.60
CA PRO A 396 8.72 4.28 16.02
C PRO A 396 7.82 3.07 16.26
N ILE A 397 6.72 2.94 15.51
CA ILE A 397 5.74 1.87 15.74
C ILE A 397 6.27 0.49 15.35
N TYR A 398 7.02 0.40 14.25
CA TYR A 398 7.68 -0.84 13.84
C TYR A 398 8.68 -1.29 14.90
N ASN A 399 9.52 -0.38 15.40
CA ASN A 399 10.50 -0.71 16.44
C ASN A 399 9.88 -1.07 17.79
N ALA A 400 8.65 -0.63 18.06
CA ALA A 400 7.90 -0.96 19.26
C ALA A 400 7.20 -2.33 19.17
N ALA A 401 6.73 -2.71 17.98
CA ALA A 401 5.97 -3.94 17.77
C ALA A 401 6.82 -5.12 17.24
N VAL A 402 7.84 -4.85 16.44
CA VAL A 402 8.65 -5.88 15.75
C VAL A 402 9.95 -6.13 16.52
N PRO A 403 10.21 -7.37 16.98
CA PRO A 403 11.44 -7.70 17.67
C PRO A 403 12.65 -7.38 16.79
N GLN A 404 13.52 -6.48 17.23
CA GLN A 404 14.72 -6.13 16.50
C GLN A 404 15.88 -6.93 17.03
N SER A 405 16.63 -7.61 16.15
CA SER A 405 17.90 -8.21 16.52
C SER A 405 19.04 -7.20 16.33
N TYR A 406 19.94 -7.09 17.32
CA TYR A 406 21.11 -6.23 17.26
C TYR A 406 22.32 -6.96 17.83
N GLY A 407 23.46 -6.76 17.17
CA GLY A 407 24.75 -7.18 17.68
C GLY A 407 25.26 -6.19 18.71
N CYS A 408 25.94 -6.68 19.74
CA CYS A 408 26.57 -5.84 20.73
C CYS A 408 28.03 -6.28 20.89
N ASP A 409 28.95 -5.35 20.60
CA ASP A 409 30.39 -5.61 20.61
C ASP A 409 31.11 -4.85 21.75
N CYS A 410 31.74 -5.61 22.63
CA CYS A 410 32.55 -5.13 23.75
C CYS A 410 33.97 -4.70 23.33
N SER A 411 34.37 -4.92 22.08
CA SER A 411 35.75 -4.65 21.61
C SER A 411 36.16 -3.19 21.78
N SER A 412 35.19 -2.29 21.63
CA SER A 412 35.34 -0.82 21.71
C SER A 412 35.41 -0.26 23.14
N VAL A 413 35.25 -1.08 24.17
CA VAL A 413 35.31 -0.65 25.57
C VAL A 413 36.76 -0.37 25.97
N ALA A 414 37.07 0.89 26.25
CA ALA A 414 38.44 1.35 26.50
C ALA A 414 39.02 0.86 27.85
N ASN A 415 38.20 0.77 28.89
CA ASN A 415 38.63 0.35 30.23
C ASN A 415 38.60 -1.19 30.34
N SER A 416 39.69 -1.81 30.82
CA SER A 416 39.83 -3.26 30.91
C SER A 416 38.79 -3.92 31.83
N THR A 417 38.46 -3.30 32.98
CA THR A 417 37.42 -3.78 33.90
C THR A 417 36.04 -3.71 33.26
N SER A 418 35.72 -2.58 32.62
CA SER A 418 34.47 -2.41 31.87
C SER A 418 34.34 -3.40 30.71
N LYS A 419 35.44 -3.67 30.00
CA LYS A 419 35.49 -4.63 28.90
C LYS A 419 35.24 -6.05 29.39
N GLU A 420 35.84 -6.43 30.51
CA GLU A 420 35.62 -7.74 31.12
C GLU A 420 34.19 -7.89 31.64
N ASN A 421 33.63 -6.87 32.29
CA ASN A 421 32.22 -6.88 32.71
C ASN A 421 31.27 -7.03 31.50
N CYS A 422 31.56 -6.34 30.41
CA CYS A 422 30.82 -6.47 29.15
C CYS A 422 30.91 -7.91 28.61
N ARG A 423 32.12 -8.50 28.56
CA ARG A 423 32.34 -9.90 28.14
C ARG A 423 31.61 -10.91 29.00
N GLN A 424 31.66 -10.76 30.32
CA GLN A 424 30.95 -11.64 31.25
C GLN A 424 29.44 -11.59 31.00
N LEU A 425 28.91 -10.40 30.71
CA LEU A 425 27.52 -10.25 30.33
C LEU A 425 27.19 -10.90 28.97
N MET A 426 28.08 -10.78 27.98
CA MET A 426 27.94 -11.48 26.69
C MET A 426 28.01 -13.00 26.84
N ALA A 427 28.76 -13.50 27.82
CA ALA A 427 28.92 -14.93 28.08
C ALA A 427 27.67 -15.58 28.72
N TYR A 428 26.74 -14.82 29.28
CA TYR A 428 25.51 -15.40 29.84
C TYR A 428 24.65 -16.09 28.77
N PRO A 429 23.86 -17.12 29.12
CA PRO A 429 22.85 -17.69 28.23
C PRO A 429 21.91 -16.62 27.66
N GLN A 430 21.39 -16.84 26.44
CA GLN A 430 20.52 -15.88 25.75
C GLN A 430 19.34 -15.42 26.62
N GLU A 431 18.69 -16.34 27.34
CA GLU A 431 17.57 -16.03 28.23
C GLU A 431 17.97 -15.07 29.36
N ALA A 432 19.11 -15.30 30.01
CA ALA A 432 19.63 -14.42 31.06
C ALA A 432 20.04 -13.05 30.50
N ARG A 433 20.64 -13.02 29.30
CA ARG A 433 20.95 -11.77 28.56
C ARG A 433 19.68 -10.98 28.24
N GLN A 434 18.62 -11.65 27.79
CA GLN A 434 17.33 -11.04 27.49
C GLN A 434 16.66 -10.50 28.75
N LYS A 435 16.65 -11.27 29.83
CA LYS A 435 16.14 -10.81 31.13
C LYS A 435 16.90 -9.59 31.65
N TYR A 436 18.22 -9.56 31.46
CA TYR A 436 19.03 -8.39 31.79
C TYR A 436 18.66 -7.17 30.93
N LEU A 437 18.45 -7.34 29.62
CA LEU A 437 17.99 -6.25 28.75
C LEU A 437 16.59 -5.76 29.09
N GLN A 438 15.67 -6.67 29.40
CA GLN A 438 14.34 -6.32 29.90
C GLN A 438 14.47 -5.51 31.18
N LEU A 439 15.33 -5.93 32.10
CA LEU A 439 15.59 -5.19 33.34
C LEU A 439 16.21 -3.82 33.03
N SER A 440 17.15 -3.69 32.08
CA SER A 440 17.76 -2.41 31.72
C SER A 440 16.86 -1.47 30.90
N ALA A 441 15.99 -2.01 30.06
CA ALA A 441 14.96 -1.25 29.35
C ALA A 441 13.86 -0.83 30.33
N SER A 442 13.47 -1.74 31.24
CA SER A 442 12.59 -1.41 32.35
C SER A 442 13.22 -0.35 33.24
N LEU A 443 14.55 -0.29 33.43
CA LEU A 443 15.18 0.78 34.20
C LEU A 443 14.94 2.18 33.62
N SER A 444 14.65 2.34 32.31
CA SER A 444 14.26 3.64 31.74
C SER A 444 12.77 3.94 31.89
N ASP A 445 11.92 2.90 31.85
CA ASP A 445 10.46 3.02 31.80
C ASP A 445 9.76 2.81 33.16
N THR A 446 10.44 2.15 34.10
CA THR A 446 9.86 1.71 35.35
C THR A 446 10.33 2.61 36.48
N PHE A 447 9.48 3.56 36.82
CA PHE A 447 9.39 4.02 38.19
C PHE A 447 8.45 3.09 39.00
N ASP A 448 7.36 2.64 38.37
CA ASP A 448 6.30 1.88 39.04
C ASP A 448 6.70 0.45 39.41
N SER A 449 7.55 -0.21 38.62
CA SER A 449 8.03 -1.57 38.96
C SER A 449 9.03 -1.57 40.12
N TYR A 450 9.76 -0.47 40.38
CA TYR A 450 10.65 -0.37 41.56
C TYR A 450 9.87 -0.12 42.85
N ARG A 451 8.71 0.52 42.75
CA ARG A 451 7.85 0.84 43.90
C ARG A 451 7.46 -0.39 44.72
N ALA A 452 7.40 -1.56 44.07
CA ALA A 452 7.07 -2.84 44.72
C ALA A 452 8.19 -3.40 45.60
N ASN A 453 9.45 -3.01 45.39
CA ASN A 453 10.62 -3.65 46.00
C ASN A 453 11.35 -2.77 47.04
N CYS A 454 10.84 -1.58 47.36
CA CYS A 454 11.44 -0.71 48.36
C CYS A 454 10.42 0.18 49.06
N THR A 455 10.82 0.74 50.20
CA THR A 455 10.02 1.74 50.89
C THR A 455 10.24 3.09 50.22
N VAL A 456 9.15 3.77 49.85
CA VAL A 456 9.15 4.93 48.96
C VAL A 456 8.79 6.20 49.71
N SER A 457 9.66 7.21 49.71
CA SER A 457 9.30 8.57 50.10
C SER A 457 9.30 9.50 48.89
N ASN A 458 8.16 10.13 48.63
CA ASN A 458 7.94 10.98 47.46
C ASN A 458 8.23 12.45 47.78
N PHE A 459 8.95 13.12 46.88
CA PHE A 459 9.10 14.56 46.83
C PHE A 459 8.84 15.06 45.41
N SER A 460 7.96 16.04 45.23
CA SER A 460 7.64 16.58 43.90
C SER A 460 7.81 18.10 43.91
N GLN A 461 8.59 18.61 42.96
CA GLN A 461 8.82 20.04 42.77
C GLN A 461 8.43 20.43 41.35
N ARG A 462 7.59 21.47 41.23
CA ARG A 462 7.24 22.09 39.94
C ARG A 462 7.90 23.45 39.85
N VAL A 463 8.60 23.71 38.76
CA VAL A 463 9.26 24.99 38.47
C VAL A 463 8.85 25.44 37.09
N THR A 464 8.22 26.62 36.99
CA THR A 464 7.91 27.26 35.72
C THR A 464 9.11 28.07 35.26
N ILE A 465 9.61 27.79 34.07
CA ILE A 465 10.74 28.50 33.45
C ILE A 465 10.19 29.32 32.29
N GLN A 466 10.27 30.64 32.37
CA GLN A 466 9.96 31.48 31.21
C GLN A 466 11.11 31.36 30.20
N SER A 467 10.82 30.78 29.03
CA SER A 467 11.78 30.68 27.92
C SER A 467 11.20 31.46 26.73
N PRO A 468 11.89 32.50 26.21
CA PRO A 468 11.35 33.34 25.14
C PRO A 468 11.19 32.62 23.80
N ASN A 469 11.86 31.48 23.59
CA ASN A 469 11.88 30.76 22.33
C ASN A 469 12.15 29.27 22.59
N SER A 470 11.15 28.39 22.47
CA SER A 470 11.33 27.01 21.95
C SER A 470 10.08 26.14 22.07
N PHE A 471 9.71 25.52 20.95
CA PHE A 471 9.02 24.22 20.92
C PHE A 471 10.08 23.15 21.20
N LEU A 472 10.11 22.61 22.42
CA LEU A 472 10.90 21.43 22.73
C LEU A 472 9.98 20.22 22.81
N THR A 473 10.37 19.14 22.12
CA THR A 473 9.87 17.79 22.39
C THR A 473 10.07 17.46 23.88
N GLU A 474 9.09 16.80 24.48
CA GLU A 474 9.14 16.40 25.89
C GLU A 474 10.46 15.69 26.19
N LYS A 475 11.29 16.28 27.04
CA LYS A 475 12.58 15.70 27.43
C LYS A 475 12.45 15.15 28.84
N LYS A 476 12.59 13.81 28.97
CA LYS A 476 12.69 13.12 30.24
C LYS A 476 14.17 12.94 30.60
N ILE A 477 14.55 13.36 31.80
CA ILE A 477 15.90 13.18 32.34
C ILE A 477 15.77 12.39 33.65
N ASN A 478 16.30 11.18 33.66
CA ASN A 478 16.34 10.33 34.84
C ASN A 478 17.74 10.42 35.47
N ASN A 479 17.83 10.98 36.67
CA ASN A 479 19.07 11.05 37.46
C ASN A 479 18.97 10.13 38.68
N PHE A 480 20.11 9.56 39.06
CA PHE A 480 20.23 8.65 40.20
C PHE A 480 21.28 9.18 41.17
N GLN A 481 20.95 9.21 42.45
CA GLN A 481 21.86 9.60 43.51
C GLN A 481 21.76 8.61 44.66
N LYS A 482 22.84 7.88 44.96
CA LYS A 482 22.90 7.09 46.18
C LYS A 482 22.95 8.04 47.38
N LEU A 483 22.00 7.90 48.30
CA LEU A 483 21.98 8.70 49.53
C LEU A 483 22.77 8.00 50.63
N ASN A 484 22.68 6.67 50.70
CA ASN A 484 23.43 5.81 51.62
C ASN A 484 23.47 4.37 51.09
N GLN A 485 24.01 3.42 51.86
CA GLN A 485 24.15 2.02 51.43
C GLN A 485 22.83 1.32 51.06
N GLN A 486 21.71 1.78 51.63
CA GLN A 486 20.40 1.16 51.47
C GLN A 486 19.41 2.04 50.71
N THR A 487 19.76 3.29 50.42
CA THR A 487 18.83 4.28 49.85
C THR A 487 19.39 4.88 48.59
N ILE A 488 18.58 4.83 47.53
CA ILE A 488 18.86 5.50 46.27
C ILE A 488 17.73 6.49 45.94
N ARG A 489 18.12 7.68 45.51
CA ARG A 489 17.23 8.73 45.03
C ARG A 489 17.15 8.68 43.52
N PHE A 490 15.95 8.50 43.02
CA PHE A 490 15.60 8.67 41.61
C PHE A 490 15.07 10.09 41.43
N THR A 491 15.53 10.79 40.40
CA THR A 491 15.00 12.10 40.02
C THR A 491 14.56 12.02 38.57
N ASN A 492 13.26 11.97 38.35
CA ASN A 492 12.68 12.10 37.01
C ASN A 492 12.36 13.58 36.78
N MET A 493 12.98 14.18 35.77
CA MET A 493 12.65 15.53 35.32
C MET A 493 11.94 15.43 33.98
N SER A 494 10.71 15.91 33.91
CA SER A 494 10.02 16.16 32.65
C SER A 494 9.97 17.66 32.38
N MET A 495 10.14 18.02 31.11
CA MET A 495 9.94 19.37 30.62
C MET A 495 8.81 19.35 29.59
N SER A 496 7.71 20.05 29.87
CA SER A 496 6.59 20.20 28.95
C SER A 496 6.35 21.68 28.64
N SER A 497 5.71 21.98 27.51
CA SER A 497 5.15 23.31 27.27
C SER A 497 4.03 23.57 28.28
N SER A 498 4.02 24.75 28.89
CA SER A 498 2.87 25.24 29.66
C SER A 498 1.90 25.97 28.74
N ASP A 499 0.62 25.97 29.10
CA ASP A 499 -0.45 26.68 28.38
C ASP A 499 -0.22 28.20 28.25
N PHE A 500 0.73 28.76 29.00
CA PHE A 500 1.05 30.19 29.07
C PHE A 500 2.37 30.56 28.40
N GLY A 501 2.90 29.73 27.49
CA GLY A 501 4.11 30.04 26.72
C GLY A 501 5.43 29.94 27.50
N GLY A 502 5.42 29.37 28.71
CA GLY A 502 6.62 28.97 29.45
C GLY A 502 6.90 27.46 29.35
N LEU A 503 8.09 27.03 29.76
CA LEU A 503 8.42 25.61 29.96
C LEU A 503 8.07 25.22 31.40
N LEU A 504 7.21 24.23 31.58
CA LEU A 504 6.98 23.60 32.88
C LEU A 504 8.06 22.53 33.08
N LYS A 505 8.93 22.73 34.08
CA LYS A 505 9.82 21.68 34.57
C LYS A 505 9.20 21.03 35.79
N SER A 506 8.77 19.78 35.66
CA SER A 506 8.35 18.95 36.78
C SER A 506 9.49 18.01 37.17
N SER A 507 9.92 18.06 38.42
CA SER A 507 10.88 17.12 38.99
C SER A 507 10.19 16.27 40.04
N HIS A 508 10.20 14.96 39.84
CA HIS A 508 9.76 13.97 40.80
C HIS A 508 10.99 13.29 41.36
N GLN A 509 11.25 13.50 42.66
CA GLN A 509 12.30 12.84 43.40
C GLN A 509 11.70 11.74 44.28
N VAL A 510 12.31 10.57 44.23
CA VAL A 510 11.82 9.42 44.97
C VAL A 510 13.00 8.72 45.60
N ASP A 511 12.94 8.56 46.93
CA ASP A 511 13.92 7.78 47.65
C ASP A 511 13.39 6.36 47.83
N CYS A 512 14.16 5.40 47.35
CA CYS A 512 13.89 3.98 47.41
C CYS A 512 14.85 3.37 48.43
N THR A 513 14.32 2.90 49.55
CA THR A 513 15.10 2.30 50.65
C THR A 513 14.90 0.80 50.70
N CYS A 514 15.99 0.04 50.55
CA CYS A 514 16.04 -1.41 50.69
C CYS A 514 16.16 -1.82 52.17
N SER A 515 15.52 -2.94 52.55
CA SER A 515 15.84 -3.60 53.81
C SER A 515 17.28 -4.15 53.76
N PRO A 516 18.08 -4.05 54.83
CA PRO A 516 19.41 -4.65 54.89
C PRO A 516 19.43 -6.16 54.68
N THR A 517 18.30 -6.85 54.90
CA THR A 517 18.16 -8.30 54.69
C THR A 517 17.70 -8.65 53.27
N ASP A 518 17.29 -7.68 52.47
CA ASP A 518 16.84 -7.90 51.09
C ASP A 518 18.05 -7.87 50.15
N THR A 519 18.69 -9.03 50.00
CA THR A 519 19.89 -9.19 49.18
C THR A 519 19.65 -8.80 47.72
N ASN A 520 18.44 -9.00 47.19
CA ASN A 520 18.10 -8.66 45.81
C ASN A 520 18.03 -7.13 45.63
N CYS A 521 17.38 -6.43 46.58
CA CYS A 521 17.30 -4.98 46.56
C CYS A 521 18.69 -4.33 46.79
N MET A 522 19.49 -4.89 47.69
CA MET A 522 20.85 -4.39 47.96
C MET A 522 21.82 -4.61 46.78
N GLU A 523 21.74 -5.77 46.11
CA GLU A 523 22.51 -6.04 44.88
C GLU A 523 22.11 -5.07 43.76
N MET A 524 20.82 -4.75 43.65
CA MET A 524 20.31 -3.76 42.71
C MET A 524 20.85 -2.34 42.99
N ILE A 525 20.86 -1.87 44.25
CA ILE A 525 21.44 -0.56 44.61
C ILE A 525 22.93 -0.50 44.23
N SER A 526 23.69 -1.56 44.50
CA SER A 526 25.10 -1.62 44.14
C SER A 526 25.32 -1.56 42.62
N LYS A 527 24.44 -2.19 41.84
CA LYS A 527 24.47 -2.10 40.37
C LYS A 527 24.12 -0.69 39.88
N LEU A 528 23.11 -0.04 40.47
CA LEU A 528 22.69 1.32 40.16
C LEU A 528 23.74 2.40 40.49
N GLU A 529 24.47 2.24 41.57
CA GLU A 529 25.57 3.13 41.97
C GLU A 529 26.72 3.12 40.95
N ASN A 530 27.04 1.95 40.38
CA ASN A 530 28.01 1.86 39.30
C ASN A 530 27.54 2.57 38.01
N TYR A 531 26.21 2.68 37.79
CA TYR A 531 25.65 3.38 36.63
C TYR A 531 25.61 4.91 36.78
N SER A 532 25.31 5.44 37.98
CA SER A 532 25.19 6.90 38.19
C SER A 532 26.50 7.65 37.95
N GLN A 533 27.64 6.97 38.11
CA GLN A 533 28.98 7.55 37.88
C GLN A 533 29.29 7.81 36.40
N GLN A 534 28.50 7.28 35.45
CA GLN A 534 28.76 7.36 34.00
C GLN A 534 27.82 8.33 33.25
N ASN A 535 26.93 9.01 33.98
CA ASN A 535 26.13 10.18 33.55
C ASN A 535 25.29 10.06 32.27
N THR A 536 25.04 8.86 31.74
CA THR A 536 24.09 8.63 30.65
C THR A 536 23.44 7.26 30.78
N PHE A 537 22.11 7.20 30.80
CA PHE A 537 21.40 6.00 30.38
C PHE A 537 21.34 6.05 28.86
N PRO A 538 22.08 5.21 28.13
CA PRO A 538 21.82 5.09 26.72
C PRO A 538 20.47 4.37 26.57
N THR A 539 19.60 4.89 25.70
CA THR A 539 18.50 4.13 25.08
C THR A 539 19.02 2.98 24.19
N ASN A 540 20.31 2.67 24.29
CA ASN A 540 20.95 1.63 23.50
C ASN A 540 20.37 0.29 23.93
N LYS A 541 19.83 -0.42 22.95
CA LYS A 541 19.35 -1.78 23.13
C LYS A 541 20.48 -2.76 23.51
N CYS A 542 21.74 -2.34 23.47
CA CYS A 542 22.89 -3.11 23.97
C CYS A 542 23.19 -2.83 25.45
N PRO A 543 23.79 -3.78 26.16
CA PRO A 543 24.35 -3.49 27.47
C PRO A 543 25.24 -2.25 27.46
N LEU A 544 25.19 -1.47 28.56
CA LEU A 544 26.09 -0.34 28.75
C LEU A 544 27.53 -0.74 28.41
N MET A 545 28.21 0.13 27.66
CA MET A 545 29.57 -0.03 27.13
C MET A 545 29.70 -0.84 25.83
N ALA A 546 28.76 -1.74 25.50
CA ALA A 546 28.80 -2.43 24.22
C ALA A 546 28.38 -1.49 23.08
N LYS A 547 29.14 -1.49 21.99
CA LYS A 547 28.78 -0.78 20.77
C LYS A 547 27.71 -1.61 20.05
N LYS A 548 26.57 -0.99 19.75
CA LYS A 548 25.58 -1.58 18.85
C LYS A 548 26.22 -1.77 17.47
N THR A 549 26.16 -2.99 16.95
CA THR A 549 26.55 -3.35 15.60
C THR A 549 25.37 -4.03 14.91
N GLU A 550 25.47 -4.22 13.60
CA GLU A 550 24.56 -5.14 12.93
C GLU A 550 24.72 -6.56 13.50
N PRO A 551 23.66 -7.37 13.49
CA PRO A 551 23.75 -8.78 13.81
C PRO A 551 24.75 -9.47 12.87
N GLN A 552 25.87 -9.92 13.41
CA GLN A 552 26.84 -10.74 12.70
C GLN A 552 26.76 -12.17 13.24
N ASN A 553 26.90 -13.16 12.34
CA ASN A 553 26.99 -14.56 12.73
C ASN A 553 28.43 -14.89 13.16
N LEU A 554 28.89 -14.24 14.24
CA LEU A 554 30.23 -14.39 14.78
C LEU A 554 30.19 -15.01 16.17
N SER A 555 30.88 -16.13 16.33
CA SER A 555 31.18 -16.69 17.65
C SER A 555 32.46 -16.01 18.18
N ARG A 556 32.29 -14.86 18.85
CA ARG A 556 33.38 -14.16 19.55
C ARG A 556 32.99 -13.93 21.00
N PRO A 557 33.91 -14.07 21.96
CA PRO A 557 33.60 -13.83 23.38
C PRO A 557 33.21 -12.37 23.69
N ASP A 558 33.54 -11.45 22.78
CA ASP A 558 33.28 -10.02 22.92
C ASP A 558 31.98 -9.59 22.23
N TYR A 559 31.24 -10.53 21.65
CA TYR A 559 30.07 -10.27 20.82
C TYR A 559 28.88 -11.13 21.23
N ALA A 560 27.70 -10.53 21.34
CA ALA A 560 26.45 -11.28 21.40
C ALA A 560 25.34 -10.57 20.63
N THR A 561 24.42 -11.37 20.09
CA THR A 561 23.18 -10.89 19.50
C THR A 561 22.10 -10.83 20.57
N PHE A 562 21.32 -9.77 20.54
CA PHE A 562 20.20 -9.52 21.42
C PHE A 562 18.96 -9.17 20.60
N THR A 563 17.79 -9.58 21.06
CA THR A 563 16.50 -9.28 20.44
C THR A 563 15.70 -8.34 21.34
N SER A 564 15.17 -7.23 20.85
CA SER A 564 14.33 -6.37 21.71
C SER A 564 13.04 -7.06 22.08
N VAL A 565 12.63 -6.84 23.32
CA VAL A 565 11.32 -7.24 23.82
C VAL A 565 10.33 -6.18 23.37
N VAL A 566 9.24 -6.67 22.77
CA VAL A 566 8.21 -5.84 22.16
C VAL A 566 6.92 -6.02 22.92
N ASP A 567 6.10 -4.98 22.91
CA ASP A 567 4.77 -5.05 23.47
C ASP A 567 3.84 -5.70 22.44
N PRO A 568 3.33 -6.92 22.70
CA PRO A 568 2.45 -7.61 21.76
C PRO A 568 1.10 -6.91 21.59
N SER A 569 0.75 -5.94 22.43
CA SER A 569 -0.48 -5.15 22.32
C SER A 569 -0.42 -4.02 21.29
N VAL A 570 0.79 -3.69 20.80
CA VAL A 570 0.97 -2.67 19.77
C VAL A 570 0.48 -3.20 18.43
N ASN A 571 -0.61 -2.61 17.92
CA ASN A 571 -1.14 -2.93 16.60
C ASN A 571 -0.43 -2.10 15.54
N LEU A 572 0.24 -2.77 14.59
CA LEU A 572 0.88 -2.11 13.44
C LEU A 572 -0.14 -1.62 12.41
N LEU A 573 -1.25 -2.36 12.30
CA LEU A 573 -2.33 -2.12 11.35
C LEU A 573 -3.61 -1.82 12.11
N GLN A 574 -4.43 -0.96 11.53
CA GLN A 574 -5.76 -0.65 12.03
C GLN A 574 -6.81 -1.50 11.32
N THR A 575 -8.01 -1.59 11.89
CA THR A 575 -9.09 -2.41 11.32
C THR A 575 -9.46 -1.96 9.91
N ALA A 576 -9.52 -0.64 9.66
CA ALA A 576 -9.75 -0.10 8.32
C ALA A 576 -8.61 -0.44 7.33
N HIS A 577 -7.34 -0.51 7.79
CA HIS A 577 -6.23 -0.94 6.94
C HIS A 577 -6.43 -2.37 6.47
N MET A 578 -6.74 -3.27 7.40
CA MET A 578 -6.96 -4.67 7.08
C MET A 578 -8.13 -4.86 6.12
N GLU A 579 -9.17 -4.06 6.22
CA GLU A 579 -10.32 -4.17 5.30
C GLU A 579 -10.07 -3.60 3.93
N MET A 580 -9.25 -2.56 3.82
CA MET A 580 -8.73 -2.12 2.54
C MET A 580 -7.86 -3.17 1.84
N LEU A 581 -7.15 -4.00 2.62
CA LEU A 581 -6.35 -5.11 2.10
C LEU A 581 -7.22 -6.32 1.70
N ILE A 582 -8.20 -6.69 2.52
CA ILE A 582 -9.09 -7.84 2.26
C ILE A 582 -10.07 -7.54 1.12
N HIS A 583 -10.62 -6.33 1.09
CA HIS A 583 -11.64 -5.89 0.14
C HIS A 583 -11.13 -4.75 -0.74
N PRO A 584 -10.11 -5.00 -1.57
CA PRO A 584 -9.57 -3.96 -2.45
C PRO A 584 -10.68 -3.38 -3.31
N ARG A 585 -10.81 -2.05 -3.35
CA ARG A 585 -11.82 -1.30 -4.14
C ARG A 585 -13.25 -1.39 -3.61
N CYS A 586 -13.46 -1.99 -2.45
CA CYS A 586 -14.77 -1.97 -1.83
C CYS A 586 -14.95 -0.73 -0.96
N GLU A 587 -15.53 0.32 -1.54
CA GLU A 587 -15.77 1.57 -0.79
C GLU A 587 -16.65 1.38 0.44
N SER A 588 -17.57 0.40 0.41
CA SER A 588 -18.50 0.15 1.49
C SER A 588 -17.91 -0.59 2.69
N ARG A 589 -16.72 -1.21 2.58
CA ARG A 589 -16.06 -1.93 3.69
C ARG A 589 -15.22 -1.02 4.57
N ALA A 590 -14.63 0.03 4.01
CA ALA A 590 -13.89 1.05 4.76
C ALA A 590 -14.29 2.48 4.34
N PRO A 591 -15.59 2.85 4.40
CA PRO A 591 -16.09 4.08 3.79
C PRO A 591 -15.55 5.35 4.46
N LYS A 592 -15.39 5.33 5.79
CA LYS A 592 -14.79 6.45 6.52
C LYS A 592 -13.34 6.64 6.13
N TYR A 593 -12.58 5.54 6.06
CA TYR A 593 -11.18 5.55 5.69
C TYR A 593 -10.95 6.16 4.32
N LEU A 594 -11.65 5.65 3.31
CA LEU A 594 -11.55 6.18 1.95
C LEU A 594 -11.97 7.64 1.85
N ARG A 595 -13.05 8.03 2.54
CA ARG A 595 -13.50 9.44 2.54
C ARG A 595 -12.49 10.37 3.22
N CYS A 596 -11.79 9.91 4.26
CA CYS A 596 -10.74 10.69 4.92
C CYS A 596 -9.45 10.79 4.08
N LEU A 597 -9.31 9.97 3.03
CA LEU A 597 -8.13 9.91 2.17
C LEU A 597 -8.32 10.49 0.77
N ASP A 598 -9.54 10.92 0.38
CA ASP A 598 -9.90 11.43 -0.96
C ASP A 598 -9.05 12.61 -1.48
N GLN A 599 -8.24 13.21 -0.60
CA GLN A 599 -7.31 14.31 -0.91
C GLN A 599 -5.95 14.13 -0.25
N ALA A 600 -5.60 12.91 0.16
CA ALA A 600 -4.37 12.65 0.89
C ALA A 600 -3.11 13.02 0.09
N TYR A 601 -3.19 13.03 -1.25
CA TYR A 601 -2.08 13.45 -2.10
C TYR A 601 -2.36 14.71 -2.94
N SER A 602 -3.23 15.62 -2.46
CA SER A 602 -3.40 16.95 -3.06
C SER A 602 -2.07 17.68 -3.25
N ALA A 603 -1.91 18.31 -4.40
CA ALA A 603 -0.68 18.99 -4.79
C ALA A 603 -0.41 20.22 -3.90
N VAL A 604 0.83 20.73 -3.96
CA VAL A 604 1.22 21.90 -3.16
C VAL A 604 0.38 23.12 -3.58
N GLY A 605 -0.25 23.78 -2.62
CA GLY A 605 -1.06 24.97 -2.85
C GLY A 605 -2.53 24.69 -3.22
N GLU A 606 -2.92 23.42 -3.39
CA GLU A 606 -4.34 23.07 -3.54
C GLU A 606 -5.09 23.28 -2.22
N SER A 607 -6.32 23.79 -2.31
CA SER A 607 -7.18 23.94 -1.14
C SER A 607 -7.73 22.57 -0.72
N CYS A 608 -7.58 22.23 0.55
CA CYS A 608 -8.26 21.07 1.11
C CYS A 608 -9.76 21.32 1.11
N MET A 609 -10.53 20.40 0.53
CA MET A 609 -11.98 20.36 0.71
C MET A 609 -12.28 20.08 2.19
N PRO A 610 -13.39 20.63 2.72
CA PRO A 610 -13.85 20.29 4.05
C PRO A 610 -14.03 18.79 4.19
N LYS A 611 -13.34 18.20 5.17
CA LYS A 611 -13.50 16.78 5.51
C LYS A 611 -14.66 16.60 6.48
N PRO A 612 -15.28 15.41 6.50
CA PRO A 612 -16.15 15.03 7.61
C PRO A 612 -15.43 15.17 8.96
N ALA A 613 -16.16 15.59 10.00
CA ALA A 613 -15.59 15.84 11.32
C ALA A 613 -14.87 14.60 11.91
N TYR A 614 -15.35 13.39 11.60
CA TYR A 614 -14.74 12.14 12.05
C TYR A 614 -13.34 11.88 11.45
N CYS A 615 -12.90 12.62 10.44
CA CYS A 615 -11.52 12.53 9.92
C CYS A 615 -10.48 13.23 10.80
N SER A 616 -10.92 13.90 11.86
CA SER A 616 -10.06 14.59 12.83
C SER A 616 -9.80 13.78 14.10
N ASP A 617 -10.46 12.63 14.28
CA ASP A 617 -10.23 11.69 15.39
C ASP A 617 -9.82 10.30 14.85
N ASP A 618 -9.79 9.27 15.69
CA ASP A 618 -9.38 7.91 15.29
C ASP A 618 -10.53 7.07 14.70
N SER A 619 -11.78 7.53 14.78
CA SER A 619 -12.98 6.73 14.46
C SER A 619 -13.14 6.38 12.98
N TRP A 620 -12.31 6.93 12.10
CA TRP A 620 -12.24 6.58 10.68
C TRP A 620 -11.30 5.41 10.37
N LEU A 621 -10.46 5.04 11.33
CA LEU A 621 -9.63 3.84 11.29
C LEU A 621 -10.35 2.60 11.86
N ASP A 622 -11.45 2.84 12.56
CA ASP A 622 -12.38 1.83 13.04
C ASP A 622 -13.52 1.64 12.00
N ILE A 623 -14.12 0.45 11.94
CA ILE A 623 -15.19 0.10 10.97
C ILE A 623 -16.56 0.19 11.61
#